data_AF-A0A075AME7-F1
#
_entry.id   AF-A0A075AME7-F1
#
_cell.length_a   1.000
_cell.length_b   1.000
_cell.length_c   1.000
_cell.angle_alpha   90.00
_cell.angle_beta   90.00
_cell.angle_gamma   90.00
#
_symmetry.space_group_name_H-M   'P 1'
#
loop_
_entity.id
_entity.type
_entity.pdbx_description
1 polymer ?
#
loop_
_entity_poly.entity_id
_entity_poly.type
_entity_poly.pdbx_seq_one_letter_code
_entity_poly.pdbx_strand_id
1 'polypeptide(L)'
;STIILSPSNGDRIEEGTPFVISVKTVNLQLGFFDNPQTEYYLSPQTLNSNGIIEGHQHVVVQALPDGTVPPSAQDFKFFKGLNSESADGVLSVNVTEGIAGVGSHRICTITGSRGHQPVLMPVAQRGSQDDCIRIEIVKKKNGKGGKGFNNVAEDVTEGELERVRHGRRREGRRRFRDRRHRD
;
A
#
# COMPACT_ATOMS: atom_id res chain seq x y z
N SER A 1 6.90 -14.30 0.71
CA SER A 1 6.45 -14.33 -0.69
C SER A 1 4.97 -14.10 -0.69
N THR A 2 4.47 -13.47 -1.73
CA THR A 2 3.09 -13.01 -1.84
C THR A 2 2.43 -13.68 -3.05
N ILE A 3 1.11 -13.88 -2.98
CA ILE A 3 0.28 -14.28 -4.12
C ILE A 3 -0.98 -13.43 -4.16
N ILE A 4 -1.40 -13.03 -5.36
CA ILE A 4 -2.68 -12.36 -5.55
C ILE A 4 -3.77 -13.43 -5.62
N LEU A 5 -4.71 -13.39 -4.67
CA LEU A 5 -5.85 -14.31 -4.59
C LEU A 5 -7.02 -13.88 -5.47
N SER A 6 -7.22 -12.56 -5.57
CA SER A 6 -8.25 -11.97 -6.41
C SER A 6 -7.79 -10.59 -6.91
N PRO A 7 -8.12 -10.20 -8.14
CA PRO A 7 -8.67 -11.05 -9.20
C PRO A 7 -7.70 -12.19 -9.59
N SER A 8 -8.16 -13.17 -10.35
CA SER A 8 -7.31 -14.22 -10.91
C SER A 8 -6.57 -13.73 -12.15
N ASN A 9 -5.42 -14.34 -12.44
CA ASN A 9 -4.70 -14.06 -13.68
C ASN A 9 -5.55 -14.42 -14.91
N GLY A 10 -5.72 -13.47 -15.82
CA GLY A 10 -6.55 -13.57 -17.02
C GLY A 10 -7.98 -13.08 -16.85
N ASP A 11 -8.38 -12.64 -15.64
CA ASP A 11 -9.72 -12.12 -15.41
C ASP A 11 -10.05 -10.91 -16.30
N ARG A 12 -11.31 -10.83 -16.70
CA ARG A 12 -11.86 -9.71 -17.48
C ARG A 12 -12.78 -8.90 -16.59
N ILE A 13 -12.45 -7.63 -16.38
CA ILE A 13 -13.19 -6.72 -15.51
C ILE A 13 -13.75 -5.59 -16.36
N GLU A 14 -15.03 -5.27 -16.19
CA GLU A 14 -15.64 -4.16 -16.90
C GLU A 14 -15.07 -2.81 -16.41
N GLU A 15 -14.71 -1.94 -17.34
CA GLU A 15 -14.19 -0.60 -17.07
C GLU A 15 -15.08 0.16 -16.09
N GLY A 16 -14.47 0.81 -15.09
CA GLY A 16 -15.19 1.55 -14.06
C GLY A 16 -16.17 0.69 -13.24
N THR A 17 -15.88 -0.61 -13.09
CA THR A 17 -16.63 -1.51 -12.21
C THR A 17 -15.83 -1.78 -10.94
N PRO A 18 -16.42 -1.59 -9.75
CA PRO A 18 -15.75 -1.88 -8.49
C PRO A 18 -15.36 -3.36 -8.37
N PHE A 19 -14.18 -3.64 -7.82
CA PHE A 19 -13.74 -4.99 -7.46
C PHE A 19 -12.81 -4.96 -6.25
N VAL A 20 -12.46 -6.14 -5.73
CA VAL A 20 -11.54 -6.31 -4.61
C VAL A 20 -10.24 -6.90 -5.12
N ILE A 21 -9.12 -6.35 -4.65
CA ILE A 21 -7.81 -7.00 -4.76
C ILE A 21 -7.52 -7.64 -3.40
N SER A 22 -7.27 -8.94 -3.38
CA SER A 22 -6.85 -9.69 -2.20
C SER A 22 -5.49 -10.33 -2.42
N VAL A 23 -4.61 -10.22 -1.45
CA VAL A 23 -3.26 -10.80 -1.49
C VAL A 23 -3.03 -11.65 -0.26
N LYS A 24 -2.24 -12.71 -0.39
CA LYS A 24 -1.77 -13.53 0.73
C LYS A 24 -0.25 -13.50 0.79
N THR A 25 0.28 -13.14 1.95
CA THR A 25 1.73 -13.07 2.20
C THR A 25 2.14 -14.10 3.24
N VAL A 26 3.28 -14.75 3.03
CA VAL A 26 3.91 -15.66 4.00
C VAL A 26 5.31 -15.20 4.37
N ASN A 27 5.72 -15.49 5.61
CA ASN A 27 7.02 -15.12 6.19
C ASN A 27 7.28 -13.61 6.19
N LEU A 28 6.24 -12.82 6.46
CA LEU A 28 6.29 -11.39 6.74
C LEU A 28 5.31 -11.10 7.88
N GLN A 29 5.76 -10.42 8.92
CA GLN A 29 4.85 -9.87 9.94
C GLN A 29 4.31 -8.55 9.40
N LEU A 30 3.03 -8.57 9.03
CA LEU A 30 2.28 -7.42 8.53
C LEU A 30 1.89 -6.47 9.67
N GLY A 31 1.60 -5.20 9.34
CA GLY A 31 1.25 -4.16 10.32
C GLY A 31 2.36 -3.15 10.58
N PHE A 32 3.49 -3.27 9.88
CA PHE A 32 4.71 -2.54 10.20
C PHE A 32 5.03 -1.60 9.03
N PHE A 33 4.77 -0.31 9.21
CA PHE A 33 5.02 0.73 8.21
C PHE A 33 5.39 2.05 8.90
N ASP A 34 6.39 2.74 8.37
CA ASP A 34 6.77 4.07 8.84
C ASP A 34 6.03 5.15 8.05
N ASN A 35 6.02 6.37 8.57
CA ASN A 35 5.38 7.49 7.87
C ASN A 35 6.12 7.78 6.54
N PRO A 36 5.47 7.60 5.37
CA PRO A 36 6.16 7.71 4.08
C PRO A 36 6.60 9.15 3.73
N GLN A 37 6.12 10.17 4.45
CA GLN A 37 6.51 11.57 4.21
C GLN A 37 7.73 11.99 5.03
N THR A 38 7.95 11.38 6.20
CA THR A 38 8.98 11.82 7.15
C THR A 38 10.05 10.77 7.43
N GLU A 39 9.75 9.49 7.20
CA GLU A 39 10.57 8.35 7.64
C GLU A 39 10.93 7.39 6.51
N TYR A 40 10.67 7.77 5.26
CA TYR A 40 10.97 6.97 4.08
C TYR A 40 12.45 6.61 4.02
N TYR A 41 12.74 5.29 4.05
CA TYR A 41 14.09 4.71 4.10
C TYR A 41 14.93 5.03 5.35
N LEU A 42 14.36 5.62 6.40
CA LEU A 42 15.11 5.91 7.63
C LEU A 42 15.29 4.67 8.51
N SER A 43 14.29 3.80 8.58
CA SER A 43 14.38 2.56 9.37
C SER A 43 15.03 1.42 8.58
N PRO A 44 15.95 0.66 9.20
CA PRO A 44 16.45 -0.57 8.60
C PRO A 44 15.36 -1.66 8.63
N GLN A 45 15.55 -2.71 7.83
CA GLN A 45 14.74 -3.92 7.96
C GLN A 45 14.95 -4.57 9.34
N THR A 46 13.85 -4.81 10.05
CA THR A 46 13.82 -5.49 11.36
C THR A 46 13.23 -6.90 11.23
N LEU A 47 13.61 -7.76 12.17
CA LEU A 47 13.07 -9.10 12.33
C LEU A 47 12.41 -9.21 13.71
N ASN A 48 11.30 -9.94 13.79
CA ASN A 48 10.71 -10.29 15.07
C ASN A 48 11.50 -11.40 15.79
N SER A 49 11.03 -11.82 16.96
CA SER A 49 11.68 -12.89 17.77
C SER A 49 11.78 -14.24 17.07
N ASN A 50 10.99 -14.48 16.02
CA ASN A 50 11.02 -15.70 15.20
C ASN A 50 11.87 -15.56 13.94
N GLY A 51 12.57 -14.43 13.75
CA GLY A 51 13.38 -14.16 12.56
C GLY A 51 12.54 -13.80 11.32
N ILE A 52 11.27 -13.45 11.49
CA ILE A 52 10.38 -13.05 10.38
C ILE A 52 10.52 -11.54 10.16
N ILE A 53 10.62 -11.13 8.89
CA ILE A 53 10.73 -9.72 8.51
C ILE A 53 9.46 -8.96 8.92
N GLU A 54 9.64 -7.78 9.50
CA GLU A 54 8.56 -6.84 9.81
C GLU A 54 8.34 -5.88 8.64
N GLY A 55 7.12 -5.83 8.12
CA GLY A 55 6.82 -4.95 6.98
C GLY A 55 5.34 -4.84 6.62
N HIS A 56 5.10 -4.48 5.36
CA HIS A 56 3.77 -4.25 4.80
C HIS A 56 3.76 -4.54 3.30
N GLN A 57 2.58 -4.45 2.68
CA GLN A 57 2.38 -4.75 1.27
C GLN A 57 1.82 -3.52 0.56
N HIS A 58 2.15 -3.33 -0.72
CA HIS A 58 1.38 -2.46 -1.60
C HIS A 58 0.79 -3.28 -2.74
N VAL A 59 -0.25 -2.73 -3.37
CA VAL A 59 -0.75 -3.20 -4.66
C VAL A 59 -0.74 -2.04 -5.65
N VAL A 60 -0.33 -2.33 -6.88
CA VAL A 60 -0.31 -1.38 -7.98
C VAL A 60 -0.98 -1.98 -9.21
N VAL A 61 -1.83 -1.21 -9.88
CA VAL A 61 -2.44 -1.56 -11.17
C VAL A 61 -1.87 -0.63 -12.23
N GLN A 62 -1.32 -1.19 -13.30
CA GLN A 62 -0.77 -0.40 -14.42
C GLN A 62 -1.26 -0.92 -15.75
N ALA A 63 -1.51 -0.01 -16.69
CA ALA A 63 -1.82 -0.37 -18.06
C ALA A 63 -0.56 -0.94 -18.76
N LEU A 64 -0.77 -1.92 -19.62
CA LEU A 64 0.25 -2.54 -20.46
C LEU A 64 -0.15 -2.48 -21.94
N PRO A 65 -0.20 -1.27 -22.55
CA PRO A 65 -0.71 -1.10 -23.92
C PRO A 65 0.07 -1.90 -24.96
N ASP A 66 1.39 -2.01 -24.79
CA ASP A 66 2.28 -2.74 -25.70
C ASP A 66 2.62 -4.16 -25.19
N GLY A 67 2.38 -4.45 -23.91
CA GLY A 67 2.69 -5.74 -23.27
C GLY A 67 4.19 -6.08 -23.15
N THR A 68 5.04 -5.48 -23.99
CA THR A 68 6.49 -5.68 -24.08
C THR A 68 7.31 -4.51 -23.57
N VAL A 69 6.72 -3.32 -23.47
CA VAL A 69 7.36 -2.14 -22.86
C VAL A 69 6.99 -2.04 -21.37
N PRO A 70 7.98 -1.97 -20.46
CA PRO A 70 7.72 -1.69 -19.05
C PRO A 70 7.02 -0.33 -18.88
N PRO A 71 5.92 -0.24 -18.12
CA PRO A 71 5.26 1.04 -17.87
C PRO A 71 6.14 1.91 -16.96
N SER A 72 5.97 3.23 -17.07
CA SER A 72 6.56 4.19 -16.14
C SER A 72 6.16 3.84 -14.70
N ALA A 73 7.09 3.96 -13.76
CA ALA A 73 6.79 3.74 -12.33
C ALA A 73 5.81 4.77 -11.75
N GLN A 74 5.68 5.94 -12.39
CA GLN A 74 4.77 7.02 -11.96
C GLN A 74 3.35 6.86 -12.55
N ASP A 75 3.20 6.05 -13.60
CA ASP A 75 1.94 5.89 -14.31
C ASP A 75 1.21 4.63 -13.81
N PHE A 76 0.30 4.81 -12.86
CA PHE A 76 -0.57 3.76 -12.36
C PHE A 76 -2.05 4.15 -12.46
N LYS A 77 -2.91 3.14 -12.61
CA LYS A 77 -4.37 3.27 -12.58
C LYS A 77 -4.92 3.17 -11.16
N PHE A 78 -4.19 2.49 -10.29
CA PHE A 78 -4.49 2.34 -8.88
C PHE A 78 -3.21 2.03 -8.11
N PHE A 79 -3.06 2.61 -6.93
CA PHE A 79 -1.99 2.28 -5.99
C PHE A 79 -2.56 2.32 -4.57
N LYS A 80 -2.19 1.35 -3.74
CA LYS A 80 -2.56 1.35 -2.33
C LYS A 80 -1.52 0.65 -1.46
N GLY A 81 -1.18 1.28 -0.33
CA GLY A 81 -0.53 0.60 0.80
C GLY A 81 -1.52 -0.20 1.65
N LEU A 82 -1.16 -1.45 1.94
CA LEU A 82 -1.89 -2.39 2.78
C LEU A 82 -1.13 -2.54 4.10
N ASN A 83 -1.51 -1.72 5.07
CA ASN A 83 -0.74 -1.45 6.28
C ASN A 83 -1.26 -2.17 7.53
N SER A 84 -2.39 -2.86 7.43
CA SER A 84 -3.02 -3.56 8.55
C SER A 84 -2.24 -4.82 8.93
N GLU A 85 -2.32 -5.18 10.21
CA GLU A 85 -1.96 -6.51 10.67
C GLU A 85 -2.88 -7.58 10.05
N SER A 86 -2.37 -8.79 9.86
CA SER A 86 -3.17 -9.93 9.42
C SER A 86 -2.60 -11.23 9.95
N ALA A 87 -3.41 -11.97 10.70
CA ALA A 87 -2.99 -13.22 11.35
C ALA A 87 -2.85 -14.39 10.36
N ASP A 88 -3.65 -14.42 9.29
CA ASP A 88 -3.59 -15.44 8.23
C ASP A 88 -2.77 -15.00 7.01
N GLY A 89 -2.22 -13.79 7.06
CA GLY A 89 -1.42 -13.17 6.01
C GLY A 89 -2.24 -12.61 4.85
N VAL A 90 -3.57 -12.59 4.94
CA VAL A 90 -4.46 -12.07 3.89
C VAL A 90 -4.77 -10.59 4.14
N LEU A 91 -4.56 -9.76 3.11
CA LEU A 91 -4.98 -8.36 3.09
C LEU A 91 -5.81 -8.10 1.83
N SER A 92 -6.77 -7.19 1.93
CA SER A 92 -7.67 -6.85 0.81
C SER A 92 -7.90 -5.36 0.71
N VAL A 93 -8.14 -4.88 -0.51
CA VAL A 93 -8.53 -3.49 -0.78
C VAL A 93 -9.60 -3.44 -1.87
N ASN A 94 -10.56 -2.53 -1.70
CA ASN A 94 -11.55 -2.24 -2.72
C ASN A 94 -11.01 -1.21 -3.72
N VAL A 95 -11.10 -1.54 -5.01
CA VAL A 95 -10.93 -0.58 -6.11
C VAL A 95 -12.31 0.01 -6.39
N THR A 96 -12.76 0.93 -5.54
CA THR A 96 -14.16 1.38 -5.50
C THR A 96 -14.64 2.00 -6.80
N GLU A 97 -13.82 2.80 -7.47
CA GLU A 97 -14.17 3.43 -8.76
C GLU A 97 -13.94 2.50 -9.97
N GLY A 98 -13.42 1.29 -9.73
CA GLY A 98 -12.91 0.41 -10.78
C GLY A 98 -11.65 0.95 -11.46
N ILE A 99 -11.31 0.39 -12.60
CA ILE A 99 -10.16 0.81 -13.43
C ILE A 99 -10.68 1.38 -14.75
N ALA A 100 -10.12 2.52 -15.15
CA ALA A 100 -10.37 3.17 -16.44
C ALA A 100 -9.27 2.85 -17.47
N GLY A 101 -9.65 2.85 -18.74
CA GLY A 101 -8.82 2.46 -19.87
C GLY A 101 -8.98 0.98 -20.19
N VAL A 102 -9.60 0.67 -21.32
CA VAL A 102 -9.69 -0.71 -21.81
C VAL A 102 -8.32 -1.24 -22.24
N GLY A 103 -8.13 -2.56 -22.14
CA GLY A 103 -6.92 -3.26 -22.56
C GLY A 103 -6.24 -4.03 -21.42
N SER A 104 -5.03 -4.53 -21.72
CA SER A 104 -4.25 -5.32 -20.79
C SER A 104 -3.72 -4.45 -19.64
N HIS A 105 -3.85 -4.96 -18.42
CA HIS A 105 -3.30 -4.36 -17.22
C HIS A 105 -2.54 -5.41 -16.43
N ARG A 106 -1.55 -4.98 -15.64
CA ARG A 106 -0.97 -5.81 -14.59
C ARG A 106 -1.40 -5.34 -13.21
N ILE A 107 -1.61 -6.28 -12.31
CA ILE A 107 -1.67 -6.03 -10.87
C ILE A 107 -0.43 -6.66 -10.28
N CYS A 108 0.39 -5.87 -9.60
CA CYS A 108 1.59 -6.33 -8.93
C CYS A 108 1.55 -5.98 -7.45
N THR A 109 2.18 -6.81 -6.63
CA THR A 109 2.47 -6.49 -5.24
C THR A 109 3.81 -5.81 -5.10
N ILE A 110 3.98 -5.04 -4.04
CA ILE A 110 5.28 -4.51 -3.61
C ILE A 110 5.46 -4.85 -2.14
N THR A 111 6.39 -5.75 -1.84
CA THR A 111 6.70 -6.18 -0.48
C THR A 111 7.74 -5.25 0.12
N GLY A 112 7.33 -4.42 1.07
CA GLY A 112 8.19 -3.48 1.76
C GLY A 112 8.51 -3.94 3.18
N SER A 113 9.74 -3.69 3.62
CA SER A 113 10.03 -3.60 5.06
C SER A 113 9.30 -2.40 5.67
N ARG A 114 9.28 -2.30 7.00
CA ARG A 114 8.72 -1.13 7.71
C ARG A 114 9.15 0.23 7.11
N GLY A 115 10.44 0.38 6.83
CA GLY A 115 11.03 1.61 6.28
C GLY A 115 10.82 1.82 4.78
N HIS A 116 9.89 1.08 4.14
CA HIS A 116 9.57 1.11 2.71
C HIS A 116 10.63 0.52 1.77
N GLN A 117 11.76 0.06 2.28
CA GLN A 117 12.80 -0.61 1.47
C GLN A 117 12.27 -1.95 0.96
N PRO A 118 12.61 -2.37 -0.29
CA PRO A 118 12.37 -3.74 -0.72
C PRO A 118 12.99 -4.72 0.28
N VAL A 119 12.29 -5.82 0.56
CA VAL A 119 12.76 -6.78 1.56
C VAL A 119 14.06 -7.47 1.15
N LEU A 120 15.02 -7.49 2.06
CA LEU A 120 16.28 -8.22 1.94
C LEU A 120 16.06 -9.66 2.41
N MET A 121 15.99 -10.58 1.46
CA MET A 121 15.70 -11.99 1.71
C MET A 121 16.99 -12.79 1.95
N PRO A 122 16.98 -13.79 2.84
CA PRO A 122 18.20 -14.41 3.38
C PRO A 122 18.94 -15.37 2.44
N VAL A 123 18.33 -15.81 1.34
CA VAL A 123 18.89 -16.83 0.43
C VAL A 123 18.96 -16.30 -0.99
N ALA A 124 20.11 -16.40 -1.66
CA ALA A 124 20.29 -15.90 -3.03
C ALA A 124 19.46 -16.68 -4.08
N GLN A 125 19.49 -18.01 -4.03
CA GLN A 125 18.69 -18.88 -4.90
C GLN A 125 17.28 -19.06 -4.33
N ARG A 126 16.38 -18.14 -4.66
CA ARG A 126 15.01 -18.08 -4.13
C ARG A 126 14.02 -17.64 -5.20
N GLY A 127 12.73 -17.85 -4.94
CA GLY A 127 11.65 -17.23 -5.72
C GLY A 127 11.51 -15.74 -5.42
N SER A 128 10.71 -15.06 -6.25
CA SER A 128 10.31 -13.66 -6.02
C SER A 128 9.51 -13.51 -4.72
N GLN A 129 9.73 -12.41 -4.02
CA GLN A 129 8.86 -12.03 -2.90
C GLN A 129 7.50 -11.50 -3.37
N ASP A 130 7.46 -10.89 -4.56
CA ASP A 130 6.28 -10.24 -5.14
C ASP A 130 5.61 -11.10 -6.21
N ASP A 131 4.32 -10.87 -6.41
CA ASP A 131 3.51 -11.48 -7.46
C ASP A 131 3.00 -10.42 -8.44
N CYS A 132 2.76 -10.86 -9.68
CA CYS A 132 2.19 -10.03 -10.73
C CYS A 132 1.26 -10.87 -11.61
N ILE A 133 -0.01 -10.49 -11.66
CA ILE A 133 -0.98 -11.07 -12.59
C ILE A 133 -1.31 -10.09 -13.71
N ARG A 134 -1.83 -10.61 -14.82
CA ARG A 134 -2.41 -9.82 -15.90
C ARG A 134 -3.93 -9.95 -15.87
N ILE A 135 -4.62 -8.84 -16.05
CA ILE A 135 -6.07 -8.80 -16.25
C ILE A 135 -6.39 -8.00 -17.51
N GLU A 136 -7.61 -8.14 -18.00
CA GLU A 136 -8.11 -7.37 -19.13
C GLU A 136 -9.25 -6.44 -18.67
N ILE A 137 -9.09 -5.14 -18.88
CA ILE A 137 -10.18 -4.19 -18.68
C ILE A 137 -10.99 -4.13 -19.97
N VAL A 138 -12.25 -4.54 -19.90
CA VAL A 138 -13.16 -4.59 -21.05
C VAL A 138 -14.17 -3.45 -21.02
N LYS A 139 -14.69 -3.06 -22.19
CA LYS A 139 -15.75 -2.05 -22.26
C LYS A 139 -16.92 -2.44 -21.36
N LYS A 140 -17.36 -1.51 -20.52
CA LYS A 140 -18.58 -1.65 -19.72
C LYS A 140 -19.77 -1.87 -20.63
N LYS A 141 -20.60 -2.88 -20.34
CA LYS A 141 -21.87 -3.03 -21.05
C LYS A 141 -22.86 -1.99 -20.50
N ASN A 142 -23.71 -1.42 -21.35
CA ASN A 142 -24.75 -0.49 -20.92
C ASN A 142 -25.76 -1.22 -19.99
N GLY A 143 -25.51 -1.21 -18.68
CA GLY A 143 -26.30 -1.87 -17.64
C GLY A 143 -26.25 -1.10 -16.31
N LYS A 144 -27.37 -1.12 -15.56
CA LYS A 144 -27.63 -0.27 -14.38
C LYS A 144 -26.65 -0.54 -13.22
N GLY A 145 -26.13 0.54 -12.61
CA GLY A 145 -24.97 0.58 -11.71
C GLY A 145 -25.02 -0.29 -10.44
N GLY A 146 -23.85 -0.82 -10.07
CA GLY A 146 -23.62 -1.63 -8.87
C GLY A 146 -23.38 -0.79 -7.61
N LYS A 147 -23.72 -1.36 -6.45
CA LYS A 147 -23.59 -0.75 -5.12
C LYS A 147 -22.12 -0.62 -4.70
N GLY A 148 -21.73 0.56 -4.23
CA GLY A 148 -20.38 0.84 -3.74
C GLY A 148 -20.04 0.10 -2.43
N PHE A 149 -18.75 -0.10 -2.20
CA PHE A 149 -18.21 -0.69 -0.98
C PHE A 149 -17.88 0.39 0.06
N ASN A 150 -18.11 0.10 1.34
CA ASN A 150 -17.62 0.91 2.47
C ASN A 150 -16.23 0.41 2.87
N ASN A 151 -15.24 1.30 2.90
CA ASN A 151 -13.86 0.95 3.23
C ASN A 151 -13.60 1.04 4.74
N VAL A 152 -12.90 0.03 5.28
CA VAL A 152 -12.11 0.11 6.51
C VAL A 152 -10.66 -0.19 6.13
N ALA A 153 -10.03 0.76 5.45
CA ALA A 153 -8.59 0.77 5.20
C ALA A 153 -8.12 2.19 5.47
N GLU A 154 -7.21 2.37 6.43
CA GLU A 154 -6.65 3.69 6.73
C GLU A 154 -5.88 4.18 5.51
N ASP A 155 -6.51 5.13 4.83
CA ASP A 155 -5.94 5.80 3.69
C ASP A 155 -5.11 6.96 4.21
N VAL A 156 -3.79 6.84 4.17
CA VAL A 156 -2.94 8.02 4.22
C VAL A 156 -3.00 8.66 2.83
N THR A 157 -4.15 9.24 2.49
CA THR A 157 -4.29 10.14 1.35
C THR A 157 -3.77 11.52 1.73
N GLU A 158 -3.37 12.29 0.71
CA GLU A 158 -2.82 13.65 0.79
C GLU A 158 -3.63 14.64 1.67
N GLY A 159 -4.86 14.31 2.08
CA GLY A 159 -5.75 15.14 2.90
C GLY A 159 -5.37 15.31 4.37
N GLU A 160 -4.38 14.59 4.92
CA GLU A 160 -3.86 14.84 6.27
C GLU A 160 -2.68 15.82 6.33
N LEU A 161 -2.26 16.36 5.17
CA LEU A 161 -1.13 17.31 5.09
C LEU A 161 -1.45 18.72 5.60
N GLU A 162 -2.73 19.13 5.72
CA GLU A 162 -3.07 20.49 6.16
C GLU A 162 -3.26 20.65 7.68
N ARG A 163 -3.60 19.59 8.42
CA ARG A 163 -3.86 19.71 9.88
C ARG A 163 -2.61 19.84 10.73
N VAL A 164 -1.44 19.58 10.17
CA VAL A 164 -0.14 19.79 10.84
C VAL A 164 0.31 21.26 10.76
N ARG A 165 -0.22 22.07 9.84
CA ARG A 165 0.23 23.47 9.65
C ARG A 165 -0.33 24.48 10.66
N HIS A 166 -1.40 24.18 11.38
CA HIS A 166 -2.04 25.18 12.29
C HIS A 166 -2.32 24.72 13.73
N GLY A 167 -1.84 23.54 14.14
CA GLY A 167 -2.18 22.93 15.43
C GLY A 167 -1.14 23.04 16.56
N ARG A 168 -0.20 24.00 16.57
CA ARG A 168 0.68 24.24 17.74
C ARG A 168 0.96 25.72 17.98
N ARG A 169 -0.08 26.47 18.34
CA ARG A 169 0.06 27.69 19.13
C ARG A 169 -1.05 27.78 20.16
N ARG A 170 -0.85 27.12 21.31
CA ARG A 170 -1.23 27.63 22.63
C ARG A 170 -0.69 26.71 23.72
N GLU A 171 -0.36 27.39 24.83
CA GLU A 171 0.05 26.89 26.15
C GLU A 171 1.53 26.55 26.35
N GLY A 172 2.16 27.31 27.26
CA GLY A 172 3.52 27.08 27.72
C GLY A 172 4.34 28.30 28.16
N ARG A 173 3.78 29.50 28.33
CA ARG A 173 4.51 30.63 28.97
C ARG A 173 4.44 30.48 30.49
N ARG A 174 5.38 29.75 31.11
CA ARG A 174 5.68 29.90 32.54
C ARG A 174 6.87 30.85 32.69
N ARG A 175 6.61 31.99 33.34
CA ARG A 175 7.57 33.06 33.62
C ARG A 175 8.59 32.56 34.64
N PHE A 176 9.88 32.62 34.29
CA PHE A 176 10.98 32.61 35.25
C PHE A 176 10.84 33.85 36.15
N ARG A 177 10.71 33.65 37.46
CA ARG A 177 10.86 34.71 38.47
C ARG A 177 12.11 34.40 39.29
N ASP A 178 13.10 35.23 39.04
CA ASP A 178 14.34 35.42 39.78
C ASP A 178 14.06 35.68 41.28
N ARG A 179 14.71 34.92 42.16
CA ARG A 179 14.84 35.23 43.60
C ARG A 179 16.28 34.97 44.02
N ARG A 180 16.94 36.09 44.31
CA ARG A 180 18.31 36.26 44.80
C ARG A 180 18.56 35.63 46.19
N HIS A 181 19.83 35.29 46.37
CA HIS A 181 20.58 34.86 47.56
C HIS A 181 20.21 35.50 48.92
N ARG A 182 20.23 34.66 49.95
CA ARG A 182 21.01 34.79 51.21
C ARG A 182 21.92 33.54 51.23
N ASP A 183 23.21 33.56 51.51
CA ASP A 183 23.99 34.33 52.49
C ASP A 183 25.18 35.10 51.88
#